data_AF-G4ZPX1-F1
#
_entry.id   AF-G4ZPX1-F1
#
_cell.length_a   1.000
_cell.length_b   1.000
_cell.length_c   1.000
_cell.angle_alpha   90.00
_cell.angle_beta   90.00
_cell.angle_gamma   90.00
#
_symmetry.space_group_name_H-M   'P 1'
#
loop_
_entity.id
_entity.type
_entity.pdbx_description
1 polymer ?
#
loop_
_entity_poly.entity_id
_entity_poly.type
_entity_poly.pdbx_seq_one_letter_code
_entity_poly.pdbx_strand_id
1 'polypeptide(L)'
;MPRTVGAKDITPGVRVAVVVFIDTLSKEGRLPYGTIVRAKKLFKLSRAAVETIWGLRGDPVVLREALRALEAASAISRSTLHRHLKSKVLRHFIWRVKPALTGSHKLQRLTWALAQVQRPIDGAFTFRTAKPRLPTTKQFGSDGSRFNR
;
A
#
# COMPACT_ATOMS: atom_id res chain seq x y z
N MET A 1 30.15 -6.15 -10.05
CA MET A 1 29.70 -4.75 -9.87
C MET A 1 28.18 -4.75 -9.75
N PRO A 2 27.59 -4.20 -8.66
CA PRO A 2 26.13 -4.17 -8.50
C PRO A 2 25.51 -3.17 -9.49
N ARG A 3 24.48 -3.59 -10.23
CA ARG A 3 23.78 -2.75 -11.20
C ARG A 3 22.92 -1.71 -10.46
N THR A 4 22.81 -0.51 -11.03
CA THR A 4 21.91 0.55 -10.55
C THR A 4 20.47 0.08 -10.67
N VAL A 5 19.75 0.08 -9.55
CA VAL A 5 18.32 -0.27 -9.44
C VAL A 5 17.51 0.46 -10.53
N GLY A 6 16.90 -0.31 -11.42
CA GLY A 6 16.09 0.22 -12.51
C GLY A 6 14.78 0.79 -12.00
N ALA A 7 14.06 1.52 -12.85
CA ALA A 7 12.72 2.04 -12.51
C ALA A 7 11.72 0.95 -12.07
N LYS A 8 11.99 -0.34 -12.39
CA LYS A 8 11.25 -1.52 -11.90
C LYS A 8 11.55 -1.90 -10.45
N ASP A 9 12.69 -1.52 -9.90
CA ASP A 9 13.15 -1.86 -8.54
C ASP A 9 12.79 -0.78 -7.51
N ILE A 10 12.32 0.39 -7.95
CA ILE A 10 11.83 1.45 -7.06
C ILE A 10 10.56 0.94 -6.38
N THR A 11 10.52 0.92 -5.05
CA THR A 11 9.35 0.45 -4.29
C THR A 11 8.09 1.20 -4.75
N PRO A 12 6.98 0.51 -5.04
CA PRO A 12 5.73 1.13 -5.50
C PRO A 12 5.23 2.28 -4.59
N GLY A 13 5.43 2.19 -3.27
CA GLY A 13 5.14 3.29 -2.33
C GLY A 13 5.90 4.59 -2.62
N VAL A 14 7.18 4.51 -3.00
CA VAL A 14 7.99 5.68 -3.39
C VAL A 14 7.46 6.28 -4.69
N ARG A 15 7.05 5.45 -5.66
CA ARG A 15 6.47 5.94 -6.92
C ARG A 15 5.18 6.72 -6.67
N VAL A 16 4.32 6.22 -5.79
CA VAL A 16 3.05 6.89 -5.45
C VAL A 16 3.32 8.20 -4.72
N ALA A 17 4.25 8.22 -3.78
CA ALA A 17 4.64 9.46 -3.08
C ALA A 17 5.16 10.53 -4.04
N VAL A 18 5.99 10.14 -5.03
CA VAL A 18 6.48 11.05 -6.08
C VAL A 18 5.33 11.56 -6.95
N VAL A 19 4.41 10.70 -7.40
CA VAL A 19 3.27 11.11 -8.22
C VAL A 19 2.37 12.08 -7.46
N VAL A 20 2.02 11.77 -6.21
CA VAL A 20 1.19 12.65 -5.37
C VAL A 20 1.90 13.98 -5.13
N PHE A 21 3.20 13.98 -4.82
CA PHE A 21 3.98 15.20 -4.60
C PHE A 21 4.04 16.10 -5.83
N ILE A 22 4.24 15.51 -7.01
CA ILE A 22 4.28 16.28 -8.26
C ILE A 22 2.89 16.83 -8.60
N ASP A 23 1.84 16.03 -8.37
CA ASP A 23 0.46 16.42 -8.65
C ASP A 23 -0.03 17.54 -7.73
N THR A 24 0.33 17.53 -6.43
CA THR A 24 -0.02 18.64 -5.51
C THR A 24 0.63 19.97 -5.89
N LEU A 25 1.76 19.93 -6.59
CA LEU A 25 2.46 21.12 -7.09
C LEU A 25 2.05 21.50 -8.52
N SER A 26 1.35 20.61 -9.22
CA SER A 26 0.85 20.83 -10.56
C SER A 26 -0.32 21.82 -10.52
N LYS A 27 -0.32 22.80 -11.42
CA LYS A 27 -1.46 23.70 -11.63
C LYS A 27 -2.08 23.34 -12.98
N GLU A 28 -3.36 22.95 -12.98
CA GLU A 28 -4.12 22.63 -14.20
C GLU A 28 -3.49 21.51 -15.07
N GLY A 29 -2.78 20.56 -14.45
CA GLY A 29 -2.08 19.50 -15.18
C GLY A 29 -0.78 19.94 -15.86
N ARG A 30 -0.39 21.21 -15.71
CA ARG A 30 0.91 21.71 -16.14
C ARG A 30 1.90 21.69 -14.99
N LEU A 31 3.07 21.14 -15.29
CA LEU A 31 4.15 21.04 -14.34
C LEU A 31 4.93 22.36 -14.30
N PRO A 32 4.98 23.07 -13.16
CA PRO A 32 5.79 24.27 -13.05
C PRO A 32 7.28 23.94 -13.19
N TYR A 33 8.03 24.87 -13.78
CA TYR A 33 9.48 24.74 -13.96
C TYR A 33 10.18 24.45 -12.62
N GLY A 34 11.12 23.50 -12.64
CA GLY A 34 11.88 23.11 -11.45
C GLY A 34 11.19 22.12 -10.50
N THR A 35 9.93 21.73 -10.73
CA THR A 35 9.23 20.73 -9.89
C THR A 35 9.92 19.38 -9.90
N ILE A 36 10.43 18.94 -11.07
CA ILE A 36 11.22 17.71 -11.20
C ILE A 36 12.53 17.80 -10.41
N VAL A 37 13.17 18.97 -10.42
CA VAL A 37 14.42 19.21 -9.67
C VAL A 37 14.16 19.16 -8.17
N ARG A 38 13.02 19.69 -7.70
CA ARG A 38 12.58 19.59 -6.31
C ARG A 38 12.30 18.14 -5.90
N ALA A 39 11.54 17.39 -6.72
CA ALA A 39 11.26 15.98 -6.47
C ALA A 39 12.54 15.13 -6.44
N LYS A 40 13.49 15.38 -7.37
CA LYS A 40 14.82 14.76 -7.37
C LYS A 40 15.52 14.91 -6.03
N LYS A 41 15.57 16.13 -5.48
CA LYS A 41 16.23 16.43 -4.20
C LYS A 41 15.53 15.77 -3.02
N LEU A 42 14.20 15.81 -2.99
CA LEU A 42 13.42 15.27 -1.87
C LEU A 42 13.43 13.74 -1.81
N PHE A 43 13.25 13.07 -2.95
CA PHE A 43 13.17 11.61 -3.02
C PHE A 43 14.52 10.93 -3.28
N LYS A 44 15.61 11.71 -3.46
CA LYS A 44 16.96 11.22 -3.76
C LYS A 44 17.00 10.29 -4.98
N LEU A 45 16.20 10.59 -5.99
CA LEU A 45 16.12 9.83 -7.24
C LEU A 45 16.85 10.55 -8.38
N SER A 46 17.12 9.85 -9.48
CA SER A 46 17.61 10.50 -10.70
C SER A 46 16.49 11.30 -11.37
N ARG A 47 16.86 12.36 -12.11
CA ARG A 47 15.88 13.16 -12.86
C ARG A 47 15.08 12.29 -13.84
N ALA A 48 15.76 11.41 -14.56
CA ALA A 48 15.15 10.48 -15.51
C ALA A 48 14.17 9.50 -14.84
N ALA A 49 14.48 9.03 -13.63
CA ALA A 49 13.56 8.18 -12.87
C ALA A 49 12.27 8.92 -12.49
N VAL A 50 12.39 10.18 -12.06
CA VAL A 50 11.23 11.02 -11.73
C VAL A 50 10.37 11.30 -12.98
N GLU A 51 10.99 11.61 -14.11
CA GLU A 51 10.30 11.81 -15.40
C GLU A 51 9.58 10.54 -15.86
N THR A 52 10.24 9.39 -15.74
CA THR A 52 9.64 8.08 -16.07
C THR A 52 8.43 7.80 -15.17
N ILE A 53 8.57 7.98 -13.85
CA ILE A 53 7.46 7.78 -12.89
C ILE A 53 6.29 8.70 -13.21
N TRP A 54 6.56 9.97 -13.54
CA TRP A 54 5.52 10.93 -13.93
C TRP A 54 4.82 10.56 -15.25
N GLY A 55 5.56 10.01 -16.22
CA GLY A 55 5.01 9.46 -17.45
C GLY A 55 4.08 8.27 -17.20
N LEU A 56 4.41 7.43 -16.21
CA LEU A 56 3.66 6.22 -15.84
C LEU A 56 2.42 6.48 -14.98
N ARG A 57 2.06 7.75 -14.69
CA ARG A 57 0.85 8.11 -13.93
C ARG A 57 -0.46 7.56 -14.50
N GLY A 58 -0.48 7.26 -15.81
CA GLY A 58 -1.62 6.66 -16.50
C GLY A 58 -1.60 5.13 -16.52
N ASP A 59 -0.48 4.49 -16.19
CA ASP A 59 -0.32 3.04 -16.25
C ASP A 59 -0.71 2.40 -14.90
N PRO A 60 -1.83 1.64 -14.86
CA PRO A 60 -2.30 1.01 -13.64
C PRO A 60 -1.38 -0.12 -13.17
N VAL A 61 -0.46 -0.67 -13.98
CA VAL A 61 0.36 -1.81 -13.54
C VAL A 61 1.50 -1.36 -12.63
N VAL A 62 2.02 -0.16 -12.85
CA VAL A 62 3.24 0.36 -12.20
C VAL A 62 2.93 1.00 -10.84
N LEU A 63 1.73 1.55 -10.67
CA LEU A 63 1.30 2.28 -9.47
C LEU A 63 0.28 1.52 -8.61
N ARG A 64 -0.02 0.27 -8.98
CA ARG A 64 -1.04 -0.53 -8.32
C ARG A 64 -0.51 -1.26 -7.12
N GLU A 65 -1.04 -0.88 -5.98
CA GLU A 65 -0.96 -1.62 -4.74
C GLU A 65 -2.31 -1.58 -4.02
N ALA A 66 -2.51 -2.50 -3.08
CA ALA A 66 -3.63 -2.40 -2.16
C ALA A 66 -3.44 -1.15 -1.29
N LEU A 67 -4.52 -0.43 -0.97
CA LEU A 67 -4.46 0.77 -0.12
C LEU A 67 -3.75 0.56 1.22
N ARG A 68 -3.79 -0.67 1.77
CA ARG A 68 -3.02 -1.07 2.95
C ARG A 68 -1.51 -1.17 2.70
N ALA A 69 -1.11 -1.75 1.56
CA ALA A 69 0.28 -1.82 1.17
C ALA A 69 0.85 -0.42 0.87
N LEU A 70 0.06 0.42 0.20
CA LEU A 70 0.36 1.83 -0.03
C LEU A 70 0.58 2.63 1.25
N GLU A 71 -0.32 2.49 2.23
CA GLU A 71 -0.19 3.15 3.53
C GLU A 71 1.13 2.77 4.22
N ALA A 72 1.46 1.46 4.22
CA ALA A 72 2.71 0.97 4.77
C ALA A 72 3.95 1.47 4.01
N ALA A 73 3.85 1.63 2.69
CA ALA A 73 4.99 1.94 1.83
C ALA A 73 5.22 3.44 1.57
N SER A 74 4.18 4.28 1.67
CA SER A 74 4.25 5.72 1.32
C SER A 74 4.26 6.65 2.53
N ALA A 75 4.07 6.13 3.75
CA ALA A 75 3.85 6.91 4.97
C ALA A 75 2.67 7.90 4.89
N ILE A 76 1.81 7.79 3.86
CA ILE A 76 0.59 8.57 3.70
C ILE A 76 -0.54 7.80 4.39
N SER A 77 -1.29 8.49 5.26
CA SER A 77 -2.43 7.89 5.94
C SER A 77 -3.49 7.40 4.95
N ARG A 78 -4.15 6.27 5.26
CA ARG A 78 -5.21 5.71 4.41
C ARG A 78 -6.33 6.70 4.08
N SER A 79 -6.70 7.57 5.02
CA SER A 79 -7.71 8.61 4.80
C SER A 79 -7.27 9.63 3.74
N THR A 80 -5.98 9.96 3.71
CA THR A 80 -5.40 10.86 2.70
C THR A 80 -5.31 10.20 1.33
N LEU A 81 -4.93 8.92 1.27
CA LEU A 81 -4.99 8.14 0.03
C LEU A 81 -6.43 8.04 -0.52
N HIS A 82 -7.44 7.84 0.34
CA HIS A 82 -8.85 7.84 -0.05
C HIS A 82 -9.29 9.20 -0.63
N ARG A 83 -8.82 10.31 -0.04
CA ARG A 83 -9.10 11.66 -0.55
C ARG A 83 -8.46 11.87 -1.93
N HIS A 84 -7.21 11.42 -2.14
CA HIS A 84 -6.55 11.47 -3.44
C HIS A 84 -7.23 10.59 -4.50
N LEU A 85 -7.86 9.47 -4.11
CA LEU A 85 -8.71 8.67 -4.99
C LEU A 85 -10.00 9.40 -5.38
N LYS A 86 -10.60 10.17 -4.47
CA LYS A 86 -11.79 10.99 -4.75
C LYS A 86 -11.46 12.16 -5.69
N SER A 87 -10.35 12.85 -5.45
CA SER A 87 -9.89 13.98 -6.27
C SER A 87 -9.24 13.56 -7.60
N LYS A 88 -9.26 12.26 -7.95
CA LYS A 88 -8.75 11.68 -9.20
C LYS A 88 -7.26 11.83 -9.47
N VAL A 89 -6.50 12.23 -8.44
CA VAL A 89 -5.02 12.20 -8.41
C VAL A 89 -4.53 10.77 -8.51
N LEU A 90 -5.19 9.88 -7.76
CA LEU A 90 -5.06 8.44 -7.90
C LEU A 90 -6.34 7.88 -8.52
N ARG A 91 -6.24 6.79 -9.29
CA ARG A 91 -7.39 6.15 -9.93
C ARG A 91 -7.66 4.77 -9.34
N HIS A 92 -8.94 4.47 -9.10
CA HIS A 92 -9.36 3.13 -8.71
C HIS A 92 -9.32 2.23 -9.95
N PHE A 93 -8.50 1.18 -9.91
CA PHE A 93 -8.49 0.17 -10.96
C PHE A 93 -9.38 -1.01 -10.55
N ILE A 94 -10.45 -1.23 -11.30
CA ILE A 94 -11.32 -2.39 -11.15
C ILE A 94 -10.97 -3.35 -12.29
N TRP A 95 -10.65 -4.60 -11.96
CA TRP A 95 -10.54 -5.64 -12.99
C TRP A 95 -11.93 -5.82 -13.64
N ARG A 96 -12.09 -5.35 -14.88
CA ARG A 96 -13.30 -5.64 -15.67
C ARG A 96 -13.34 -7.10 -16.10
N VAL A 97 -12.17 -7.66 -16.40
CA VAL A 97 -12.00 -9.08 -16.70
C VAL A 97 -11.74 -9.81 -15.39
N LYS A 98 -12.74 -10.55 -14.91
CA LYS A 98 -12.51 -11.55 -13.87
C LYS A 98 -11.60 -12.62 -14.50
N PRO A 99 -10.38 -12.86 -13.98
CA PRO A 99 -9.53 -13.90 -14.53
C PRO A 99 -10.30 -15.22 -14.49
N ALA A 100 -10.32 -15.93 -15.61
CA ALA A 100 -10.97 -17.23 -15.67
C ALA A 100 -10.38 -18.15 -14.60
N LEU A 101 -11.23 -18.90 -13.92
CA LEU A 101 -10.80 -19.83 -12.87
C LEU A 101 -10.11 -21.04 -13.52
N THR A 102 -8.83 -20.89 -13.83
CA THR A 102 -7.97 -21.96 -14.34
C THR A 102 -7.83 -23.10 -13.33
N GLY A 103 -7.44 -24.29 -13.82
CA GLY A 103 -7.18 -25.45 -12.97
C GLY A 103 -6.14 -25.17 -11.87
N SER A 104 -5.09 -24.41 -12.18
CA SER A 104 -4.06 -24.00 -11.21
C SER A 104 -4.64 -23.17 -10.06
N HIS A 105 -5.56 -22.24 -10.34
CA HIS A 105 -6.25 -21.47 -9.31
C HIS A 105 -7.13 -22.35 -8.41
N LYS A 106 -7.75 -23.40 -8.97
CA LYS A 106 -8.54 -24.36 -8.18
C LYS A 106 -7.65 -25.13 -7.20
N LEU A 107 -6.50 -25.63 -7.68
CA LEU A 107 -5.53 -26.33 -6.86
C LEU A 107 -5.00 -25.44 -5.73
N GLN A 108 -4.57 -24.21 -6.01
CA GLN A 108 -4.11 -23.28 -4.97
C GLN A 108 -5.17 -23.01 -3.91
N ARG A 109 -6.44 -22.85 -4.30
CA ARG A 109 -7.54 -22.63 -3.35
C ARG A 109 -7.77 -23.85 -2.46
N LEU A 110 -7.70 -25.05 -3.03
CA LEU A 110 -7.81 -26.31 -2.27
C LEU A 110 -6.62 -26.49 -1.33
N THR A 111 -5.40 -26.23 -1.79
CA THR A 111 -4.18 -26.27 -0.95
C THR A 111 -4.30 -25.30 0.22
N TRP A 112 -4.77 -24.07 -0.02
CA TRP A 112 -5.00 -23.09 1.03
C TRP A 112 -6.08 -23.56 2.02
N ALA A 113 -7.21 -24.07 1.52
CA ALA A 113 -8.29 -24.58 2.37
C ALA A 113 -7.83 -25.73 3.26
N LEU A 114 -7.09 -26.70 2.69
CA LEU A 114 -6.51 -27.81 3.45
C LEU A 114 -5.52 -27.32 4.51
N ALA A 115 -4.72 -26.29 4.22
CA ALA A 115 -3.81 -25.70 5.20
C ALA A 115 -4.50 -25.01 6.39
N GLN A 116 -5.78 -24.63 6.25
CA GLN A 116 -6.58 -24.04 7.33
C GLN A 116 -7.36 -25.08 8.16
N VAL A 117 -7.41 -26.34 7.73
CA VAL A 117 -8.06 -27.43 8.47
C VAL A 117 -7.02 -28.07 9.39
N GLN A 118 -7.15 -27.86 10.70
CA GLN A 118 -6.40 -28.63 11.67
C GLN A 118 -7.11 -29.99 11.84
N ARG A 119 -6.34 -31.08 11.76
CA ARG A 119 -6.82 -32.45 12.02
C ARG A 119 -6.33 -32.88 13.42
N PRO A 120 -7.03 -32.53 14.51
CA PRO A 120 -6.74 -33.14 15.80
C PRO A 120 -7.09 -34.64 15.75
N ILE A 121 -6.33 -35.43 16.50
CA ILE A 121 -6.37 -36.90 16.50
C ILE A 121 -7.75 -37.44 16.94
N ASP A 122 -8.54 -36.60 17.63
CA ASP A 122 -9.82 -36.97 18.25
C ASP A 122 -11.05 -36.76 17.34
N GLY A 123 -10.86 -36.60 16.03
CA GLY A 123 -11.95 -36.67 15.03
C GLY A 123 -12.82 -35.41 14.85
N ALA A 124 -12.61 -34.35 15.63
CA ALA A 124 -13.34 -33.08 15.46
C ALA A 124 -12.60 -32.13 14.51
N PHE A 125 -13.18 -31.83 13.34
CA PHE A 125 -12.62 -30.85 12.41
C PHE A 125 -12.81 -29.42 12.96
N THR A 126 -11.71 -28.78 13.36
CA THR A 126 -11.73 -27.36 13.74
C THR A 126 -11.14 -26.51 12.62
N PHE A 127 -11.92 -25.55 12.13
CA PHE A 127 -11.37 -24.50 11.27
C PHE A 127 -10.54 -23.57 12.13
N ARG A 128 -9.37 -23.16 11.63
CA ARG A 128 -8.51 -22.18 12.28
C ARG A 128 -9.24 -20.83 12.36
N THR A 129 -10.07 -20.62 13.38
CA THR A 129 -10.62 -19.30 13.67
C THR A 129 -9.46 -18.41 14.07
N ALA A 130 -9.39 -17.22 13.48
CA ALA A 130 -8.42 -16.23 13.90
C ALA A 130 -8.57 -16.06 15.42
N LYS A 131 -7.48 -16.31 16.15
CA LYS A 131 -7.35 -16.18 17.61
C LYS A 131 -8.21 -14.99 18.08
N PRO A 132 -9.23 -15.18 18.95
CA PRO A 132 -9.94 -14.03 19.49
C PRO A 132 -8.91 -13.10 20.12
N ARG A 133 -8.91 -11.82 19.70
CA ARG A 133 -8.10 -10.80 20.38
C ARG A 133 -8.54 -10.84 21.84
N LEU A 134 -7.63 -11.22 22.72
CA LEU A 134 -7.80 -11.04 24.15
C LEU A 134 -8.31 -9.61 24.40
N PRO A 135 -9.32 -9.42 25.27
CA PRO A 135 -9.72 -8.07 25.65
C PRO A 135 -8.48 -7.39 26.22
N THR A 136 -8.05 -6.29 25.60
CA THR A 136 -7.06 -5.40 26.20
C THR A 136 -7.69 -4.85 27.46
N THR A 137 -7.34 -5.42 28.61
CA THR A 137 -7.65 -4.86 29.92
C THR A 137 -7.08 -3.44 29.91
N LYS A 138 -7.95 -2.43 29.82
CA LYS A 138 -7.58 -1.06 30.13
C LYS A 138 -7.12 -1.10 31.59
N GLN A 139 -5.82 -1.04 31.81
CA GLN A 139 -5.28 -0.66 33.11
C GLN A 139 -5.70 0.79 33.31
N PHE A 140 -6.82 1.00 33.99
CA PHE A 140 -7.09 2.25 34.66
C PHE A 140 -5.99 2.40 35.70
N GLY A 141 -5.03 3.27 35.41
CA GLY A 141 -4.03 3.71 36.37
C GLY A 141 -4.75 4.34 37.55
N SER A 142 -4.61 3.71 38.70
CA SER A 142 -4.87 4.26 40.01
C SER A 142 -3.85 5.36 40.29
N ASP A 143 -4.12 6.60 39.90
CA ASP A 143 -3.39 7.77 40.41
C ASP A 143 -4.10 8.28 41.66
N GLY A 144 -3.73 7.64 42.78
CA GLY A 144 -3.92 8.21 44.09
C GLY A 144 -2.87 9.30 44.34
N SER A 145 -3.38 10.51 44.57
CA SER A 145 -2.85 11.49 45.52
C SER A 145 -1.50 12.16 45.20
N ARG A 146 -1.55 13.45 44.84
CA ARG A 146 -0.56 14.50 45.22
C ARG A 146 -0.94 15.88 44.67
N PHE A 147 -1.51 16.75 45.50
CA PHE A 147 -0.89 17.99 46.00
C PHE A 147 -1.92 19.02 46.53
N ASN A 148 -1.73 19.37 47.80
CA ASN A 148 -2.17 20.57 48.50
C ASN A 148 -1.55 21.83 47.85
N ARG A 149 -2.37 22.84 47.53
CA ARG A 149 -2.33 24.21 48.10
C ARG A 149 -3.39 25.09 47.47
#